data_AF-A0A841K0R8-F1
#
_entry.id   AF-A0A841K0R8-F1
#
_cell.length_a   1.000
_cell.length_b   1.000
_cell.length_c   1.000
_cell.angle_alpha   90.00
_cell.angle_beta   90.00
_cell.angle_gamma   90.00
#
_symmetry.space_group_name_H-M   'P 1'
#
loop_
_entity.id
_entity.type
_entity.pdbx_description
1 polymer ?
#
loop_
_entity_poly.entity_id
_entity_poly.type
_entity_poly.pdbx_seq_one_letter_code
_entity_poly.pdbx_strand_id
1 'polypeptide(L)'
;MIVEISITQLRKNLFEMVNQAMEGKQVWVMYKGRRFRIAPEDPPPSRLDRIVPLNLLIDESVDDSKLLEEMTRAWERDWDEL
;
A
#
# COMPACT_ATOMS: atom_id res chain seq x y z
N MET A 1 11.94 7.05 13.23
CA MET A 1 13.16 7.42 13.98
C MET A 1 13.98 8.33 13.07
N ILE A 2 14.41 9.48 13.56
CA ILE A 2 15.19 10.45 12.78
C ILE A 2 16.66 10.10 12.96
N VAL A 3 17.38 9.87 11.87
CA VAL A 3 18.82 9.56 11.91
C VAL A 3 19.58 10.74 11.36
N GLU A 4 20.47 11.32 12.16
CA GLU A 4 21.34 12.42 11.76
C GLU A 4 22.80 11.96 11.67
N ILE A 5 23.44 12.23 10.53
CA ILE A 5 24.80 11.80 10.24
C ILE A 5 25.66 12.93 9.67
N SER A 6 26.97 12.79 9.79
CA SER A 6 27.93 13.67 9.12
C SER A 6 28.12 13.32 7.63
N ILE A 7 28.58 14.27 6.82
CA ILE A 7 28.97 14.00 5.42
C ILE A 7 30.01 12.86 5.29
N THR A 8 30.86 12.69 6.30
CA THR A 8 31.91 11.66 6.29
C THR A 8 31.32 10.26 6.45
N GLN A 9 30.30 10.12 7.30
CA GLN A 9 29.55 8.87 7.45
C GLN A 9 28.71 8.58 6.22
N LEU A 10 28.08 9.61 5.63
CA LEU A 10 27.37 9.47 4.36
C LEU A 10 28.30 8.91 3.28
N ARG A 11 29.51 9.46 3.14
CA ARG A 11 30.49 9.00 2.14
C ARG A 11 30.88 7.53 2.34
N LYS A 12 31.03 7.09 3.59
CA LYS A 12 31.43 5.70 3.90
C LYS A 12 30.29 4.71 3.66
N ASN A 13 29.05 5.11 3.96
CA ASN A 13 27.90 4.21 4.01
C ASN A 13 26.78 4.65 3.04
N LEU A 14 27.15 5.20 1.88
CA LEU A 14 26.21 5.87 0.96
C LEU A 14 25.01 4.98 0.61
N PHE A 15 25.28 3.75 0.15
CA PHE A 15 24.22 2.82 -0.27
C PHE A 15 23.33 2.37 0.87
N GLU A 16 23.89 2.16 2.06
CA GLU A 16 23.11 1.79 3.24
C GLU A 16 22.13 2.90 3.63
N MET A 17 22.60 4.16 3.59
CA MET A 17 21.76 5.33 3.91
C MET A 17 20.66 5.55 2.88
N VAL A 18 20.95 5.31 1.58
CA VAL A 18 19.95 5.36 0.52
C VAL A 18 18.90 4.25 0.70
N ASN A 19 19.31 3.02 1.02
CA ASN A 19 18.38 1.92 1.29
C ASN A 19 17.47 2.23 2.49
N GLN A 20 18.03 2.78 3.57
CA GLN A 20 17.22 3.22 4.71
C GLN A 20 16.22 4.32 4.34
N ALA A 21 16.62 5.27 3.48
CA ALA A 21 15.72 6.30 2.98
C ALA A 21 14.61 5.72 2.08
N MET A 22 14.92 4.71 1.26
CA MET A 22 13.92 3.99 0.45
C MET A 22 12.95 3.17 1.30
N GLU A 23 13.37 2.66 2.46
CA GLU A 23 12.50 2.02 3.45
C GLU A 23 11.58 3.01 4.19
N GLY A 24 11.70 4.31 3.92
CA GLY A 24 10.90 5.36 4.55
C GLY A 24 11.51 5.93 5.84
N LYS A 25 12.77 5.61 6.16
CA LYS A 25 13.46 6.26 7.29
C LYS A 25 13.93 7.65 6.89
N GLN A 26 13.82 8.61 7.80
CA GLN A 26 14.29 9.98 7.55
C GLN A 26 15.78 10.08 7.88
N VAL A 27 16.62 10.21 6.84
CA VAL A 27 18.06 10.40 6.96
C VAL A 27 18.41 11.87 6.74
N TRP A 28 19.05 12.47 7.73
CA TRP A 28 19.53 13.85 7.71
C TRP A 28 21.05 13.91 7.72
N VAL A 29 21.62 14.74 6.87
CA VAL A 29 23.07 14.89 6.69
C VAL A 29 23.49 16.30 7.09
N MET A 30 24.42 16.39 8.03
CA MET A 30 25.06 17.65 8.41
C MET A 30 26.35 17.86 7.62
N TYR A 31 26.47 19.02 6.98
CA TYR A 31 27.68 19.47 6.32
C TYR A 31 27.86 20.98 6.42
N LYS A 32 29.00 21.43 6.97
CA LYS A 32 29.36 22.86 7.09
C LYS A 32 28.22 23.71 7.71
N GLY A 33 27.60 23.19 8.77
CA GLY A 33 26.49 23.87 9.48
C GLY A 33 25.14 23.85 8.75
N ARG A 34 25.04 23.21 7.58
CA ARG A 34 23.78 23.00 6.86
C ARG A 34 23.30 21.57 7.02
N ARG A 35 21.99 21.40 7.11
CA ARG A 35 21.32 20.10 7.25
C ARG A 35 20.57 19.78 5.95
N PHE A 36 20.84 18.61 5.39
CA PHE A 36 20.23 18.10 4.16
C PHE A 36 19.38 16.88 4.47
N ARG A 37 18.25 16.70 3.79
CA ARG A 37 17.41 15.50 3.94
C ARG A 37 17.60 14.61 2.72
N ILE A 38 17.83 13.32 2.95
CA ILE A 38 17.77 12.30 1.90
C ILE A 38 16.37 11.71 1.94
N ALA A 39 15.66 11.83 0.83
CA ALA A 39 14.36 11.23 0.59
C ALA A 39 14.30 10.83 -0.89
N PRO A 40 13.60 9.73 -1.22
CA PRO A 40 13.28 9.43 -2.61
C PRO A 40 12.40 10.53 -3.22
N GLU A 41 12.53 10.74 -4.53
CA GLU A 41 11.72 11.72 -5.29
C GLU A 41 10.24 11.33 -5.25
N ASP A 42 9.96 10.06 -5.49
CA ASP A 42 8.63 9.47 -5.34
C ASP A 42 8.43 8.91 -3.93
N PRO A 43 7.23 9.02 -3.35
CA PRO A 43 6.91 8.32 -2.11
C PRO A 43 7.13 6.82 -2.30
N PRO A 44 7.62 6.12 -1.26
CA PRO A 44 7.83 4.67 -1.35
C PRO A 44 6.51 4.00 -1.74
N PRO A 45 6.55 3.03 -2.69
CA PRO A 45 5.33 2.40 -3.20
C PRO A 45 4.55 1.79 -2.04
N SER A 46 3.31 2.23 -1.86
CA SER A 46 2.43 1.70 -0.83
C SER A 46 2.17 0.23 -1.12
N ARG A 47 2.03 -0.58 -0.07
CA ARG A 47 1.54 -1.96 -0.25
C ARG A 47 0.17 -1.99 -0.92
N LEU A 48 -0.62 -0.93 -0.76
CA LEU A 48 -1.93 -0.77 -1.37
C LEU A 48 -1.84 -0.47 -2.88
N ASP A 49 -0.75 0.15 -3.35
CA ASP A 49 -0.55 0.41 -4.79
C ASP A 49 -0.32 -0.89 -5.59
N ARG A 50 0.01 -1.98 -4.90
CA ARG A 50 0.16 -3.32 -5.50
C ARG A 50 -1.15 -4.10 -5.58
N ILE A 51 -2.23 -3.58 -5.00
CA ILE A 51 -3.53 -4.24 -5.05
C ILE A 51 -4.14 -3.92 -6.40
N VAL A 52 -4.35 -4.97 -7.22
CA VAL A 52 -5.13 -4.84 -8.44
C VAL A 52 -6.57 -4.48 -8.02
N PRO A 53 -7.13 -3.35 -8.46
CA PRO A 53 -8.52 -3.03 -8.16
C PRO A 53 -9.42 -4.11 -8.74
N LEU A 54 -10.27 -4.68 -7.89
CA LEU A 54 -11.27 -5.66 -8.31
C LEU A 54 -12.35 -4.91 -9.11
N ASN A 55 -12.21 -4.91 -10.44
CA ASN A 55 -13.27 -4.47 -11.32
C ASN A 55 -14.35 -5.56 -11.35
N LEU A 56 -15.41 -5.35 -10.58
CA LEU A 56 -16.63 -6.12 -10.72
C LEU A 56 -17.26 -5.69 -12.06
N LEU A 57 -17.20 -6.59 -13.05
CA LEU A 57 -18.01 -6.46 -14.26
C LEU A 57 -19.45 -6.79 -13.88
N ILE A 58 -20.15 -5.81 -13.30
CA ILE A 58 -21.60 -5.88 -13.18
C ILE A 58 -22.15 -5.58 -14.57
N ASP A 59 -22.47 -6.64 -15.30
CA ASP A 59 -23.20 -6.53 -16.55
C ASP A 59 -24.68 -6.28 -16.20
N GLU A 60 -25.13 -5.04 -16.37
CA GLU A 60 -26.52 -4.62 -16.10
C GLU A 60 -27.55 -5.34 -17.01
N SER A 61 -27.11 -6.09 -18.02
CA SER A 61 -27.99 -6.85 -18.91
C SER A 61 -28.28 -8.29 -18.44
N VAL A 62 -27.65 -8.74 -17.35
CA VAL A 62 -27.87 -10.08 -16.80
C VAL A 62 -29.17 -10.07 -15.99
N ASP A 63 -30.17 -10.80 -16.50
CA ASP A 63 -31.44 -11.04 -15.80
C ASP A 63 -31.28 -12.17 -14.76
N ASP A 64 -30.95 -11.78 -13.53
CA ASP A 64 -30.77 -12.69 -12.39
C ASP A 64 -32.10 -13.02 -11.66
N SER A 65 -33.26 -12.60 -12.18
CA SER A 65 -34.56 -12.75 -11.50
C SER A 65 -34.87 -14.19 -11.12
N LYS A 66 -34.60 -15.15 -12.01
CA LYS A 66 -34.81 -16.57 -11.77
C LYS A 66 -33.86 -17.14 -10.71
N LEU A 67 -32.60 -16.71 -10.73
CA LEU A 67 -31.61 -17.13 -9.74
C LEU A 67 -31.99 -16.63 -8.34
N LEU A 68 -32.41 -15.36 -8.24
CA LEU A 68 -32.91 -14.78 -6.99
C LEU A 68 -34.14 -15.52 -6.46
N GLU A 69 -35.07 -15.90 -7.34
CA GLU A 69 -36.25 -16.67 -6.95
C GLU A 69 -35.88 -18.06 -6.41
N GLU A 70 -34.97 -18.77 -7.07
CA GLU A 70 -34.48 -20.08 -6.62
C GLU A 70 -33.74 -20.00 -5.28
N MET A 71 -32.90 -18.97 -5.09
CA MET A 71 -32.21 -18.72 -3.82
C MET A 71 -33.20 -18.38 -2.70
N THR A 72 -34.21 -17.56 -2.98
CA THR A 72 -35.23 -17.17 -1.99
C THR A 72 -36.04 -18.39 -1.53
N ARG A 73 -36.52 -19.23 -2.44
CA ARG A 73 -37.23 -20.47 -2.07
C ARG A 73 -36.35 -21.44 -1.27
N ALA A 74 -35.06 -21.51 -1.59
CA ALA A 74 -34.13 -22.36 -0.85
C ALA A 74 -33.93 -21.84 0.58
N TRP A 75 -33.83 -20.53 0.77
CA TRP A 75 -33.77 -19.91 2.10
C TRP A 75 -35.06 -20.11 2.88
N GLU A 76 -36.24 -19.88 2.27
CA GLU A 76 -37.52 -20.11 2.95
C GLU A 76 -37.68 -21.55 3.43
N ARG A 77 -37.24 -22.53 2.62
CA ARG A 77 -37.25 -23.94 3.02
C ARG A 77 -36.35 -24.20 4.23
N ASP A 78 -35.14 -23.63 4.26
CA ASP A 78 -34.20 -23.79 5.38
C ASP A 78 -34.75 -23.17 6.67
N TRP A 79 -35.49 -22.06 6.57
CA TRP A 79 -36.18 -21.45 7.70
C TRP A 79 -37.38 -22.26 8.20
N ASP A 80 -38.11 -22.94 7.32
CA ASP A 80 -39.23 -23.82 7.69
C ASP A 80 -38.77 -25.13 8.37
N GLU A 81 -37.50 -25.52 8.17
CA GLU A 81 -36.88 -26.71 8.76
C GLU A 81 -36.27 -26.48 10.17
N LEU A 82 -36.27 -25.24 10.67
CA LEU A 82 -35.76 -24.83 12.01
C LEU A 82 -36.86 -24.71 13.07
#